data_AF-A0A964LN93-F1
#
_entry.id   AF-A0A964LN93-F1
#
_cell.length_a   1.000
_cell.length_b   1.000
_cell.length_c   1.000
_cell.angle_alpha   90.00
_cell.angle_beta   90.00
_cell.angle_gamma   90.00
#
_symmetry.space_group_name_H-M   'P 1'
#
loop_
_entity.id
_entity.type
_entity.pdbx_description
1 polymer ?
#
loop_
_entity_poly.entity_id
_entity_poly.type
_entity_poly.pdbx_seq_one_letter_code
_entity_poly.pdbx_strand_id
1 'polypeptide(L)'
;MRMSFGGAPEIRASRAQVWKALLDPTFVAASAPAIEKVDTIDPTHFTVTAGLGIGSLKLKFKLTAELFDIVEGQTAKMRVRGKAPGSTLDATTSFHLEDAPGGIKLNWTADSEVGGTIASIGARLLEGTSRRLAEEFWRDFAAAVSKASEPR
;
A
#
# COMPACT_ATOMS: atom_id res chain seq x y z
N MET A 1 -10.58 -15.75 -2.85
CA MET A 1 -9.62 -15.71 -3.97
C MET A 1 -8.29 -15.20 -3.44
N ARG A 2 -7.19 -15.86 -3.75
CA ARG A 2 -5.84 -15.41 -3.35
C ARG A 2 -5.12 -14.75 -4.52
N MET A 3 -4.35 -13.72 -4.22
CA MET A 3 -3.53 -12.98 -5.18
C MET A 3 -2.20 -12.61 -4.54
N SER A 4 -1.12 -12.66 -5.32
CA SER A 4 0.19 -12.22 -4.88
C SER A 4 0.73 -11.20 -5.87
N PHE A 5 1.29 -10.11 -5.34
CA PHE A 5 1.87 -9.03 -6.11
C PHE A 5 3.27 -8.72 -5.57
N GLY A 6 4.10 -8.11 -6.40
CA GLY A 6 5.38 -7.60 -5.95
C GLY A 6 5.96 -6.62 -6.95
N GLY A 7 6.98 -5.91 -6.50
CA GLY A 7 7.67 -4.91 -7.30
C GLY A 7 8.87 -4.36 -6.56
N ALA A 8 9.61 -3.49 -7.25
CA ALA A 8 10.80 -2.88 -6.70
C ALA A 8 11.01 -1.45 -7.23
N PRO A 9 10.13 -0.49 -6.87
CA PRO A 9 10.34 0.91 -7.23
C PRO A 9 11.69 1.43 -6.72
N GLU A 10 12.38 2.19 -7.57
CA GLU A 10 13.56 2.96 -7.20
C GLU A 10 13.13 4.36 -6.76
N ILE A 11 13.63 4.79 -5.60
CA ILE A 11 13.25 6.05 -4.95
C ILE A 11 14.52 6.88 -4.78
N ARG A 12 14.55 8.07 -5.37
CA ARG A 12 15.70 8.99 -5.28
C ARG A 12 15.63 9.79 -3.99
N ALA A 13 15.90 9.12 -2.88
CA ALA A 13 15.99 9.70 -1.54
C ALA A 13 16.92 8.85 -0.67
N SER A 14 17.32 9.38 0.48
CA SER A 14 18.12 8.61 1.45
C SER A 14 17.30 7.47 2.09
N ARG A 15 17.99 6.42 2.56
CA ARG A 15 17.39 5.32 3.34
C ARG A 15 16.51 5.82 4.48
N ALA A 16 16.98 6.82 5.23
CA ALA A 16 16.24 7.39 6.35
C ALA A 16 14.93 8.08 5.90
N GLN A 17 14.94 8.80 4.78
CA GLN A 17 13.74 9.45 4.25
C GLN A 17 12.71 8.43 3.75
N VAL A 18 13.16 7.42 2.97
CA VAL A 18 12.28 6.35 2.50
C VAL A 18 11.70 5.57 3.67
N TRP A 19 12.53 5.23 4.65
CA TRP A 19 12.12 4.51 5.84
C TRP A 19 11.08 5.28 6.65
N LYS A 20 11.33 6.57 6.91
CA LYS A 20 10.40 7.44 7.63
C LYS A 20 9.05 7.54 6.89
N ALA A 21 9.07 7.72 5.58
CA ALA A 21 7.86 7.83 4.77
C ALA A 21 7.07 6.51 4.72
N LEU A 22 7.75 5.36 4.67
CA LEU A 22 7.13 4.03 4.65
C LEU A 22 6.39 3.73 5.96
N LEU A 23 6.87 4.26 7.08
CA LEU A 23 6.27 4.07 8.40
C LEU A 23 5.33 5.21 8.81
N ASP A 24 5.13 6.23 7.97
CA ASP A 24 4.22 7.33 8.26
C ASP A 24 2.81 7.00 7.72
N PRO A 25 1.82 6.74 8.60
CA PRO A 25 0.47 6.38 8.18
C PRO A 25 -0.20 7.42 7.27
N THR A 26 0.10 8.70 7.51
CA THR A 26 -0.48 9.81 6.74
C THR A 26 0.14 9.86 5.35
N PHE A 27 1.46 9.67 5.27
CA PHE A 27 2.19 9.64 4.00
C PHE A 27 1.80 8.43 3.15
N VAL A 28 1.75 7.24 3.76
CA VAL A 28 1.31 6.00 3.12
C VAL A 28 -0.12 6.16 2.61
N ALA A 29 -1.05 6.61 3.46
CA ALA A 29 -2.43 6.75 3.03
C ALA A 29 -2.62 7.84 1.95
N ALA A 30 -1.88 8.95 1.99
CA ALA A 30 -1.92 9.98 0.94
C ALA A 30 -1.42 9.48 -0.43
N SER A 31 -0.60 8.42 -0.44
CA SER A 31 -0.10 7.79 -1.68
C SER A 31 -1.11 6.79 -2.26
N ALA A 32 -2.15 6.42 -1.51
CA ALA A 32 -3.17 5.50 -2.00
C ALA A 32 -4.23 6.22 -2.84
N PRO A 33 -4.66 5.61 -3.96
CA PRO A 33 -5.72 6.20 -4.78
C PRO A 33 -7.05 6.16 -4.05
N ALA A 34 -7.86 7.20 -4.29
CA ALA A 34 -9.24 7.30 -3.82
C ALA A 34 -9.43 7.20 -2.30
N ILE A 35 -8.47 7.70 -1.52
CA ILE A 35 -8.63 7.88 -0.08
C ILE A 35 -9.61 9.00 0.20
N GLU A 36 -10.62 8.68 1.00
CA GLU A 36 -11.60 9.64 1.51
C GLU A 36 -11.27 10.08 2.93
N LYS A 37 -10.71 9.18 3.75
CA LYS A 37 -10.41 9.45 5.16
C LYS A 37 -9.26 8.59 5.66
N VAL A 38 -8.45 9.17 6.53
CA VAL A 38 -7.38 8.50 7.27
C VAL A 38 -7.56 8.83 8.74
N ASP A 39 -7.59 7.81 9.58
CA ASP A 39 -7.60 7.97 11.04
C ASP A 39 -6.40 7.18 11.60
N THR A 40 -5.34 7.91 11.96
CA THR A 40 -4.19 7.34 12.65
C THR A 40 -4.57 7.02 14.10
N ILE A 41 -4.39 5.78 14.51
CA ILE A 41 -4.65 5.33 15.89
C ILE A 41 -3.38 5.52 16.71
N ASP A 42 -2.27 5.01 16.19
CA ASP A 42 -0.93 5.09 16.79
C ASP A 42 0.15 4.97 15.69
N PRO A 43 1.46 4.98 16.01
CA PRO A 43 2.51 4.91 15.00
C PRO A 43 2.51 3.67 14.10
N THR A 44 1.91 2.56 14.54
CA THR A 44 1.86 1.32 13.77
C THR A 44 0.44 0.93 13.34
N HIS A 45 -0.60 1.58 13.87
CA HIS A 45 -1.99 1.28 13.55
C HIS A 45 -2.73 2.48 12.98
N PHE A 46 -3.44 2.26 11.88
CA PHE A 46 -4.26 3.29 11.27
C PHE A 46 -5.42 2.68 10.49
N THR A 47 -6.46 3.49 10.28
CA THR A 47 -7.59 3.10 9.46
C THR A 47 -7.71 4.03 8.26
N VAL A 48 -8.13 3.45 7.14
CA VAL A 48 -8.27 4.15 5.88
C VAL A 48 -9.65 3.84 5.31
N THR A 49 -10.35 4.88 4.86
CA THR A 49 -11.58 4.72 4.10
C THR A 49 -11.30 5.09 2.64
N ALA A 50 -11.54 4.15 1.73
CA ALA A 50 -11.27 4.31 0.30
C ALA A 50 -12.51 3.98 -0.54
N GLY A 51 -12.82 4.82 -1.51
CA GLY A 51 -13.90 4.61 -2.47
C GLY A 51 -13.35 4.06 -3.78
N LEU A 52 -13.53 2.76 -4.04
CA LEU A 52 -13.00 2.09 -5.22
C LEU A 52 -14.10 1.74 -6.22
N GLY A 53 -13.88 2.14 -7.47
CA GLY A 53 -14.65 1.66 -8.62
C GLY A 53 -13.96 0.43 -9.23
N ILE A 54 -14.64 -0.71 -9.25
CA ILE A 54 -14.16 -1.93 -9.90
C ILE A 54 -15.23 -2.44 -10.86
N GLY A 55 -14.99 -2.28 -12.15
CA GLY A 55 -16.01 -2.52 -13.18
C GLY A 55 -17.23 -1.62 -12.96
N SER A 56 -18.41 -2.23 -12.84
CA SER A 56 -19.67 -1.54 -12.55
C SER A 56 -19.93 -1.31 -11.05
N LEU A 57 -19.13 -1.90 -10.16
CA LEU A 57 -19.30 -1.75 -8.72
C LEU A 57 -18.55 -0.54 -8.20
N LYS A 58 -19.24 0.27 -7.38
CA LYS A 58 -18.62 1.28 -6.52
C LYS A 58 -18.68 0.77 -5.09
N LEU A 59 -17.53 0.49 -4.51
CA LEU A 59 -17.41 -0.05 -3.16
C LEU A 59 -16.63 0.92 -2.28
N LYS A 60 -17.15 1.13 -1.07
CA LYS A 60 -16.44 1.87 -0.04
C LYS A 60 -15.82 0.88 0.94
N PHE A 61 -14.50 0.83 0.96
CA PHE A 61 -13.73 -0.01 1.85
C PHE A 61 -13.39 0.75 3.12
N LYS A 62 -13.58 0.10 4.26
CA LYS A 62 -12.93 0.45 5.52
C LYS A 62 -11.79 -0.52 5.74
N LEU A 63 -10.58 0.01 5.74
CA LEU A 63 -9.33 -0.73 5.89
C LEU A 63 -8.75 -0.43 7.28
N THR A 64 -8.24 -1.45 7.95
CA THR A 64 -7.40 -1.34 9.14
C THR A 64 -6.02 -1.86 8.78
N ALA A 65 -4.99 -1.05 8.99
CA ALA A 65 -3.60 -1.39 8.73
C ALA A 65 -2.80 -1.47 10.04
N GLU A 66 -1.86 -2.40 10.08
CA GLU A 66 -0.96 -2.66 11.19
C GLU A 66 0.46 -2.88 10.64
N LEU A 67 1.43 -2.11 11.10
CA LEU A 67 2.86 -2.31 10.84
C LEU A 67 3.48 -3.21 11.91
N PHE A 68 4.25 -4.21 11.50
CA PHE A 68 4.89 -5.19 12.39
C PHE A 68 6.18 -5.74 11.77
N ASP A 69 6.92 -6.58 12.52
CA ASP A 69 8.23 -7.14 12.11
C ASP A 69 9.21 -6.06 11.59
N ILE A 70 9.33 -4.97 12.34
CA ILE A 70 10.08 -3.77 11.95
C ILE A 70 11.56 -3.93 12.34
N VAL A 71 12.43 -3.91 11.34
CA VAL A 71 13.88 -3.79 11.49
C VAL A 71 14.30 -2.46 10.85
N GLU A 72 14.73 -1.53 11.70
CA GLU A 72 14.95 -0.13 11.31
C GLU A 72 15.86 0.00 10.08
N GLY A 73 15.37 0.77 9.11
CA GLY A 73 16.06 1.05 7.85
C GLY A 73 16.18 -0.16 6.92
N GLN A 74 15.66 -1.34 7.25
CA GLN A 74 15.88 -2.57 6.49
C GLN A 74 14.57 -3.18 6.02
N THR A 75 13.74 -3.68 6.94
CA THR A 75 12.55 -4.47 6.60
C THR A 75 11.39 -4.15 7.50
N ALA A 76 10.17 -4.15 6.95
CA ALA A 76 8.93 -4.06 7.72
C ALA A 76 7.86 -4.90 7.06
N LYS A 77 6.82 -5.25 7.81
CA LYS A 77 5.60 -5.85 7.26
C LYS A 77 4.39 -5.01 7.60
N MET A 78 3.39 -5.07 6.75
CA MET A 78 2.10 -4.43 6.96
C MET A 78 0.98 -5.42 6.74
N ARG A 79 0.07 -5.55 7.70
CA ARG A 79 -1.17 -6.30 7.56
C ARG A 79 -2.30 -5.33 7.32
N VAL A 80 -3.10 -5.57 6.29
CA VAL A 80 -4.27 -4.77 5.95
C VAL A 80 -5.49 -5.67 5.94
N ARG A 81 -6.52 -5.30 6.71
CA ARG A 81 -7.82 -5.97 6.70
C ARG A 81 -8.88 -4.97 6.27
N GLY A 82 -9.69 -5.36 5.29
CA GLY A 82 -10.69 -4.52 4.67
C GLY A 82 -12.08 -5.14 4.70
N LYS A 83 -13.10 -4.30 4.93
CA LYS A 83 -14.50 -4.67 4.77
C LYS A 83 -15.23 -3.66 3.88
N ALA A 84 -16.10 -4.17 3.02
CA ALA A 84 -17.09 -3.43 2.27
C ALA A 84 -18.41 -4.24 2.29
N PRO A 85 -19.56 -3.67 1.88
CA PRO A 85 -20.83 -4.42 1.85
C PRO A 85 -20.68 -5.75 1.10
N GLY A 86 -20.89 -6.86 1.83
CA GLY A 86 -20.78 -8.23 1.29
C GLY A 86 -19.37 -8.65 0.86
N SER A 87 -18.31 -7.92 1.20
CA SER A 87 -16.95 -8.15 0.70
C SER A 87 -15.88 -8.03 1.79
N THR A 88 -14.82 -8.83 1.68
CA THR A 88 -13.68 -8.82 2.59
C THR A 88 -12.36 -8.79 1.84
N LEU A 89 -11.35 -8.18 2.45
CA LEU A 89 -9.96 -8.17 2.01
C LEU A 89 -9.08 -8.47 3.23
N ASP A 90 -8.14 -9.38 3.09
CA ASP A 90 -7.00 -9.53 3.99
C ASP A 90 -5.74 -9.47 3.13
N ALA A 91 -4.73 -8.73 3.54
CA ALA A 91 -3.47 -8.64 2.83
C ALA A 91 -2.32 -8.52 3.82
N THR A 92 -1.21 -9.16 3.50
CA THR A 92 0.06 -8.98 4.20
C THR A 92 1.11 -8.58 3.18
N THR A 93 1.76 -7.44 3.42
CA THR A 93 2.82 -6.90 2.58
C THR A 93 4.14 -6.94 3.33
N SER A 94 5.21 -7.37 2.68
CA SER A 94 6.58 -7.30 3.18
C SER A 94 7.37 -6.25 2.40
N PHE A 95 8.24 -5.52 3.09
CA PHE A 95 9.10 -4.48 2.54
C PHE A 95 10.57 -4.76 2.85
N HIS A 96 11.44 -4.50 1.88
CA HIS A 96 12.89 -4.57 2.04
C HIS A 96 13.58 -3.45 1.27
N LEU A 97 14.34 -2.62 1.99
CA LEU A 97 15.12 -1.51 1.45
C LEU A 97 16.54 -1.97 1.09
N GLU A 98 16.88 -1.86 -0.18
CA GLU A 98 18.21 -2.10 -0.71
C GLU A 98 18.81 -0.78 -1.22
N ASP A 99 20.13 -0.63 -1.09
CA ASP A 99 20.81 0.53 -1.66
C ASP A 99 20.83 0.43 -3.19
N ALA A 100 20.61 1.56 -3.86
CA ALA A 100 20.64 1.67 -5.31
C ALA A 100 21.44 2.91 -5.74
N PRO A 101 21.97 2.97 -6.98
CA PRO A 101 22.65 4.15 -7.47
C PRO A 101 21.75 5.40 -7.39
N GLY A 102 22.10 6.35 -6.52
CA GLY A 102 21.35 7.59 -6.35
C GLY A 102 20.08 7.47 -5.51
N GLY A 103 19.88 6.39 -4.74
CA GLY A 103 18.72 6.24 -3.87
C GLY A 103 18.55 4.87 -3.24
N ILE A 104 17.29 4.45 -3.12
CA ILE A 104 16.88 3.19 -2.48
C ILE A 104 15.98 2.42 -3.43
N LYS A 105 16.22 1.12 -3.55
CA LYS A 105 15.30 0.18 -4.17
C LYS A 105 14.43 -0.43 -3.07
N LEU A 106 13.12 -0.19 -3.15
CA LEU A 106 12.14 -0.71 -2.20
C LEU A 106 11.50 -1.97 -2.75
N ASN A 107 12.05 -3.14 -2.41
CA ASN A 107 11.43 -4.41 -2.78
C ASN A 107 10.20 -4.66 -1.91
N TRP A 108 9.09 -5.03 -2.52
CA TRP A 108 7.88 -5.38 -1.80
C TRP A 108 7.18 -6.59 -2.40
N THR A 109 6.53 -7.35 -1.53
CA THR A 109 5.62 -8.45 -1.91
C THR A 109 4.34 -8.34 -1.09
N ALA A 110 3.19 -8.53 -1.71
CA ALA A 110 1.90 -8.50 -1.05
C ALA A 110 1.11 -9.77 -1.37
N ASP A 111 0.77 -10.54 -0.35
CA ASP A 111 -0.13 -11.67 -0.45
C ASP A 111 -1.49 -11.25 0.08
N SER A 112 -2.53 -11.49 -0.70
CA SER A 112 -3.89 -11.02 -0.39
C SER A 112 -4.93 -12.10 -0.61
N GLU A 113 -5.95 -12.09 0.23
CA GLU A 113 -7.14 -12.90 0.15
C GLU A 113 -8.39 -12.02 0.10
N VAL A 114 -9.18 -12.19 -0.95
CA VAL A 114 -10.39 -11.42 -1.20
C VAL A 114 -11.60 -12.35 -1.21
N GLY A 115 -12.67 -11.94 -0.54
CA GLY A 115 -13.89 -12.74 -0.38
C GLY A 115 -15.17 -11.96 -0.64
N GLY A 116 -16.26 -12.69 -0.86
CA GLY A 116 -17.61 -12.13 -1.02
C GLY A 116 -17.88 -11.56 -2.42
N THR A 117 -18.74 -10.53 -2.49
CA THR A 117 -19.26 -9.95 -3.75
C THR A 117 -18.15 -9.45 -4.67
N ILE A 118 -17.09 -8.86 -4.12
CA ILE A 118 -15.94 -8.43 -4.94
C ILE A 118 -15.22 -9.61 -5.59
N ALA A 119 -15.21 -10.79 -4.98
CA ALA A 119 -14.58 -11.97 -5.59
C ALA A 119 -15.40 -12.51 -6.78
N SER A 120 -16.69 -12.17 -6.89
CA SER A 120 -17.55 -12.63 -7.99
C SER A 120 -17.45 -11.80 -9.26
N ILE A 121 -16.72 -10.68 -9.26
CA ILE A 121 -16.53 -9.83 -10.45
C ILE A 121 -15.61 -10.45 -11.51
N GLY A 122 -15.00 -11.59 -11.18
CA GLY A 122 -14.07 -12.32 -12.02
C GLY A 122 -12.61 -12.04 -11.68
N ALA A 123 -11.83 -13.12 -11.60
CA ALA A 123 -10.43 -13.09 -11.17
C ALA A 123 -9.57 -12.13 -12.00
N ARG A 124 -9.72 -12.16 -13.34
CA ARG A 124 -8.91 -11.35 -14.26
C ARG A 124 -9.13 -9.84 -14.08
N LEU A 125 -10.38 -9.42 -13.89
CA LEU A 125 -10.72 -8.01 -13.70
C LEU A 125 -10.23 -7.50 -12.34
N LEU A 126 -10.42 -8.31 -11.29
CA LEU A 126 -9.96 -7.97 -9.95
C LEU A 126 -8.42 -7.88 -9.92
N GLU A 127 -7.71 -8.88 -10.44
CA GLU A 127 -6.25 -8.88 -10.46
C GLU A 127 -5.69 -7.69 -11.25
N GLY A 128 -6.25 -7.40 -12.44
CA GLY A 128 -5.83 -6.25 -13.24
C GLY A 128 -6.05 -4.92 -12.54
N THR A 129 -7.18 -4.77 -11.83
CA THR A 129 -7.48 -3.56 -11.06
C THR A 129 -6.54 -3.44 -9.86
N SER A 130 -6.34 -4.52 -9.10
CA SER A 130 -5.42 -4.55 -7.95
C SER A 130 -3.98 -4.24 -8.34
N ARG A 131 -3.49 -4.82 -9.44
CA ARG A 131 -2.15 -4.53 -9.98
C ARG A 131 -1.99 -3.06 -10.34
N ARG A 132 -2.95 -2.50 -11.09
CA ARG A 132 -2.95 -1.08 -11.44
C ARG A 132 -2.91 -0.17 -10.20
N LEU A 133 -3.75 -0.45 -9.20
CA LEU A 133 -3.79 0.34 -7.97
C LEU A 133 -2.47 0.25 -7.18
N ALA A 134 -1.83 -0.93 -7.14
CA ALA A 134 -0.54 -1.09 -6.50
C ALA A 134 0.58 -0.33 -7.25
N GLU A 135 0.60 -0.41 -8.58
CA GLU A 135 1.54 0.36 -9.41
C GLU A 135 1.35 1.87 -9.26
N GLU A 136 0.10 2.34 -9.23
CA GLU A 136 -0.25 3.75 -8.97
C GLU A 136 0.25 4.21 -7.60
N PHE A 137 -0.04 3.42 -6.54
CA PHE A 137 0.42 3.70 -5.19
C PHE A 137 1.94 3.87 -5.12
N TRP A 138 2.70 2.91 -5.65
CA TRP A 138 4.17 2.94 -5.53
C TRP A 138 4.81 4.03 -6.35
N ARG A 139 4.24 4.34 -7.52
CA ARG A 139 4.67 5.49 -8.32
C ARG A 139 4.47 6.79 -7.55
N ASP A 140 3.28 6.99 -6.98
CA ASP A 140 2.93 8.22 -6.29
C ASP A 140 3.71 8.37 -4.97
N PHE A 141 3.91 7.26 -4.24
CA PHE A 141 4.79 7.19 -3.07
C PHE A 141 6.23 7.56 -3.43
N ALA A 142 6.82 6.92 -4.43
CA ALA A 142 8.21 7.19 -4.84
C ALA A 142 8.41 8.64 -5.27
N ALA A 143 7.46 9.20 -6.01
CA ALA A 143 7.47 10.60 -6.43
C ALA A 143 7.37 11.56 -5.23
N ALA A 144 6.46 11.29 -4.29
CA ALA A 144 6.27 12.11 -3.11
C ALA A 144 7.52 12.12 -2.21
N VAL A 145 8.16 10.95 -2.01
CA VAL A 145 9.37 10.84 -1.19
C VAL A 145 10.53 11.57 -1.85
N SER A 146 10.72 11.37 -3.17
CA SER A 146 11.79 12.02 -3.92
C SER A 146 11.64 13.55 -3.86
N LYS A 147 10.43 14.07 -4.07
CA LYS A 147 10.15 15.52 -3.99
C LYS A 147 10.37 16.10 -2.60
N ALA A 148 10.02 15.36 -1.54
CA ALA A 148 10.26 15.80 -0.16
C ALA A 148 11.77 15.79 0.21
N SER A 149 12.60 15.12 -0.58
CA SER A 149 14.04 15.00 -0.36
C SER A 149 14.88 16.07 -1.06
N GLU A 150 14.33 16.76 -2.06
CA GLU A 150 15.03 17.83 -2.77
C GLU A 150 15.26 19.04 -1.83
N PRO A 151 16.50 19.56 -1.72
CA PRO A 151 16.76 20.77 -0.95
C PRO A 151 16.03 21.95 -1.61
N ARG A 152 15.23 22.67 -0.81
CA ARG A 152 14.49 23.86 -1.23
C ARG A 152 15.41 25.06 -1.43
#